data_AF-A0A2E6THZ8-F1
#
_entry.id   AF-A0A2E6THZ8-F1
#
_cell.length_a   1.000
_cell.length_b   1.000
_cell.length_c   1.000
_cell.angle_alpha   90.00
_cell.angle_beta   90.00
_cell.angle_gamma   90.00
#
_symmetry.space_group_name_H-M   'P 1'
#
loop_
_entity.id
_entity.type
_entity.pdbx_description
1 polymer ?
#
loop_
_entity_poly.entity_id
_entity_poly.type
_entity_poly.pdbx_seq_one_letter_code
_entity_poly.pdbx_strand_id
1 'polypeptide(L)'
;MFKNIVPKFLLFFLIICAMGLRPSLDAQEKKGLNASIQPELSSDKPIVADQASGELVADGKARLEYGKLLLLADNIRYRKKDGRASAKGNVILTYREFR
;
A
#
# COMPACT_ATOMS: atom_id res chain seq x y z
N MET A 1 20.71 -7.60 51.12
CA MET A 1 20.34 -8.85 51.83
C MET A 1 18.93 -8.66 52.40
N PHE A 2 17.88 -8.99 51.64
CA PHE A 2 16.49 -8.94 52.09
C PHE A 2 15.83 -10.32 51.87
N LYS A 3 15.05 -10.68 52.87
CA LYS A 3 14.58 -12.01 53.23
C LYS A 3 13.43 -12.49 52.35
N ASN A 4 13.35 -13.83 52.25
CA ASN A 4 12.19 -14.67 51.93
C ASN A 4 10.82 -14.08 52.31
N ILE A 5 9.76 -14.41 51.55
CA ILE A 5 8.45 -14.91 52.04
C ILE A 5 7.58 -15.26 50.81
N VAL A 6 7.30 -16.55 50.63
CA VAL A 6 6.07 -17.07 49.99
C VAL A 6 5.45 -17.94 51.07
N PRO A 7 4.14 -17.89 51.39
CA PRO A 7 3.27 -18.98 50.91
C PRO A 7 1.72 -18.76 50.94
N LYS A 8 1.03 -19.72 50.30
CA LYS A 8 -0.24 -20.39 50.71
C LYS A 8 -1.54 -19.58 50.84
N PHE A 9 -2.46 -19.80 49.89
CA PHE A 9 -3.87 -20.20 50.10
C PHE A 9 -4.43 -20.49 48.69
N LEU A 10 -4.28 -21.70 48.16
CA LEU A 10 -5.25 -22.80 48.28
C LEU A 10 -6.72 -22.35 48.22
N LEU A 11 -7.42 -22.91 47.22
CA LEU A 11 -8.85 -23.13 47.16
C LEU A 11 -9.73 -21.89 46.92
N PHE A 12 -10.40 -21.82 45.78
CA PHE A 12 -11.87 -21.94 45.71
C PHE A 12 -12.38 -21.79 44.26
N PHE A 13 -13.37 -22.63 43.92
CA PHE A 13 -14.33 -22.53 42.82
C PHE A 13 -13.88 -22.88 41.39
N LEU A 14 -13.85 -24.18 41.17
CA LEU A 14 -14.44 -24.82 39.98
C LEU A 14 -15.98 -24.63 40.01
N ILE A 15 -16.63 -24.67 38.83
CA ILE A 15 -18.10 -24.67 38.55
C ILE A 15 -18.62 -23.23 38.35
N ILE A 16 -19.20 -22.83 37.19
CA ILE A 16 -20.53 -23.19 36.70
C ILE A 16 -20.64 -23.09 35.16
N CYS A 17 -21.24 -24.13 34.59
CA CYS A 17 -21.80 -24.24 33.25
C CYS A 17 -22.98 -23.27 33.08
N ALA A 18 -22.96 -22.40 32.08
CA ALA A 18 -24.17 -21.75 31.59
C ALA A 18 -24.19 -21.80 30.06
N MET A 19 -25.07 -22.64 29.53
CA MET A 19 -25.62 -22.49 28.19
C MET A 19 -26.20 -21.07 28.08
N GLY A 20 -25.77 -20.30 27.08
CA GLY A 20 -26.31 -18.97 26.84
C GLY A 20 -25.70 -18.35 25.59
N LEU A 21 -26.49 -18.31 24.52
CA LEU A 21 -26.33 -17.53 23.29
C LEU A 21 -24.93 -17.56 22.65
N ARG A 22 -24.77 -18.30 21.55
CA ARG A 22 -23.78 -17.89 20.55
C ARG A 22 -24.25 -16.54 19.98
N PRO A 23 -23.55 -15.42 20.20
CA PRO A 23 -23.83 -14.22 19.43
C PRO A 23 -23.60 -14.57 17.96
N SER A 24 -24.58 -14.27 17.10
CA SER A 24 -24.33 -14.20 15.67
C SER A 24 -23.36 -13.04 15.47
N LEU A 25 -22.06 -13.32 15.50
CA LEU A 25 -21.04 -12.42 15.00
C LEU A 25 -21.05 -12.57 13.47
N ASP A 26 -22.07 -12.02 12.82
CA ASP A 26 -21.94 -11.57 11.44
C ASP A 26 -21.06 -10.32 11.43
N ALA A 27 -19.79 -10.55 11.75
CA ALA A 27 -18.71 -9.61 11.62
C ALA A 27 -17.59 -10.28 10.82
N GLN A 28 -17.94 -10.82 9.65
CA GLN A 28 -16.97 -10.93 8.56
C GLN A 28 -16.85 -9.54 7.92
N GLU A 29 -16.05 -8.73 8.62
CA GLU A 29 -15.08 -7.78 8.08
C GLU A 29 -15.21 -7.56 6.56
N LYS A 30 -15.74 -6.39 6.16
CA LYS A 30 -15.47 -5.82 4.83
C LYS A 30 -13.97 -5.57 4.71
N LYS A 31 -13.23 -6.61 4.36
CA LYS A 31 -11.82 -6.51 4.01
C LYS A 31 -11.73 -5.93 2.60
N GLY A 32 -11.19 -4.72 2.52
CA GLY A 32 -10.58 -4.21 1.31
C GLY A 32 -11.44 -3.23 0.51
N LEU A 33 -11.44 -1.96 0.93
CA LEU A 33 -11.49 -0.87 -0.04
C LEU A 33 -10.86 0.37 0.57
N ASN A 34 -9.53 0.44 0.51
CA ASN A 34 -8.71 1.65 0.51
C ASN A 34 -7.24 1.24 0.28
N ALA A 35 -6.97 0.40 -0.72
CA ALA A 35 -5.61 0.28 -1.22
C ALA A 35 -5.28 1.64 -1.87
N SER A 36 -4.42 2.42 -1.22
CA SER A 36 -3.92 3.67 -1.79
C SER A 36 -3.25 3.34 -3.11
N ILE A 37 -3.89 3.73 -4.22
CA ILE A 37 -3.35 3.52 -5.56
C ILE A 37 -2.12 4.42 -5.65
N GLN A 38 -0.94 3.82 -5.87
CA GLN A 38 0.30 4.56 -6.06
C GLN A 38 0.68 4.56 -7.54
N PRO A 39 1.28 5.63 -8.06
CA PRO A 39 1.82 5.63 -9.42
C PRO A 39 2.96 4.61 -9.58
N GLU A 40 2.89 3.81 -10.63
CA GLU A 40 3.90 2.81 -10.99
C GLU A 40 4.64 3.26 -12.25
N LEU A 41 5.95 3.46 -12.12
CA LEU A 41 6.84 3.86 -13.21
C LEU A 41 7.67 2.65 -13.68
N SER A 42 7.67 2.37 -14.97
CA SER A 42 8.44 1.29 -15.61
C SER A 42 9.06 1.73 -16.94
N SER A 43 10.07 1.01 -17.41
CA SER A 43 10.75 1.24 -18.69
C SER A 43 11.59 0.04 -19.12
N ASP A 44 11.99 0.01 -20.39
CA ASP A 44 12.91 -1.00 -20.95
C ASP A 44 14.37 -0.78 -20.46
N LYS A 45 14.73 0.44 -20.07
CA LYS A 45 16.04 0.78 -19.47
C LYS A 45 15.92 0.95 -17.95
N PRO A 46 17.04 0.87 -17.20
CA PRO A 46 17.04 1.16 -15.78
C PRO A 46 16.50 2.56 -15.49
N ILE A 47 15.65 2.66 -14.45
CA ILE A 47 15.15 3.94 -13.95
C ILE A 47 16.25 4.58 -13.11
N VAL A 48 16.61 5.83 -13.44
CA VAL A 48 17.67 6.59 -12.76
C VAL A 48 17.06 7.67 -11.87
N ALA A 49 17.55 7.79 -10.64
CA ALA A 49 17.19 8.92 -9.78
C ALA A 49 18.10 10.13 -10.09
N ASP A 50 17.51 11.21 -10.58
CA ASP A 50 18.20 12.49 -10.75
C ASP A 50 18.22 13.24 -9.42
N GLN A 51 19.38 13.25 -8.77
CA GLN A 51 19.60 13.86 -7.46
C GLN A 51 19.36 15.38 -7.46
N ALA A 52 19.60 16.07 -8.58
CA ALA A 52 19.45 17.52 -8.67
C ALA A 52 17.98 17.94 -8.71
N SER A 53 17.14 17.18 -9.43
CA SER A 53 15.72 17.46 -9.57
C SER A 53 14.82 16.69 -8.60
N GLY A 54 15.33 15.62 -7.98
CA GLY A 54 14.55 14.69 -7.17
C GLY A 54 13.57 13.85 -7.98
N GLU A 55 13.84 13.66 -9.27
CA GLU A 55 12.98 12.95 -10.22
C GLU A 55 13.49 11.55 -10.52
N LEU A 56 12.57 10.61 -10.72
CA LEU A 56 12.86 9.33 -11.35
C LEU A 56 12.76 9.52 -12.86
N VAL A 57 13.82 9.14 -13.57
CA VAL A 57 13.93 9.24 -15.02
C VAL A 57 13.85 7.84 -15.61
N ALA A 58 12.79 7.59 -16.37
CA ALA A 58 12.55 6.36 -17.09
C ALA A 58 12.76 6.61 -18.59
N ASP A 59 13.64 5.83 -19.23
CA ASP A 59 14.00 5.94 -20.63
C ASP A 59 13.70 4.64 -21.39
N GLY A 60 13.29 4.75 -22.65
CA GLY A 60 13.00 3.61 -23.51
C GLY A 60 11.65 2.97 -23.18
N LYS A 61 10.64 3.29 -23.98
CA LYS A 61 9.24 2.85 -23.79
C LYS A 61 8.78 3.05 -22.34
N ALA A 62 9.04 4.23 -21.82
CA ALA A 62 8.67 4.59 -20.45
C ALA A 62 7.15 4.56 -20.29
N ARG A 63 6.70 4.02 -19.16
CA ARG A 63 5.30 3.86 -18.79
C ARG A 63 5.06 4.34 -17.37
N LEU A 64 4.01 5.14 -17.19
CA LEU A 64 3.49 5.53 -15.88
C LEU A 64 2.02 5.15 -15.76
N GLU A 65 1.71 4.27 -14.83
CA GLU A 65 0.34 3.83 -14.52
C GLU A 65 -0.13 4.47 -13.21
N TYR A 66 -1.34 5.02 -13.20
CA TYR A 66 -1.96 5.56 -11.99
C TYR A 66 -3.48 5.39 -12.04
N GLY A 67 -3.96 4.30 -11.43
CA GLY A 67 -5.38 3.95 -11.44
C GLY A 67 -5.87 3.66 -12.86
N LYS A 68 -6.63 4.59 -13.44
CA LYS A 68 -7.17 4.48 -14.82
C LYS A 68 -6.36 5.30 -15.84
N LEU A 69 -5.29 5.93 -15.39
CA LEU A 69 -4.38 6.71 -16.22
C LEU A 69 -3.22 5.81 -16.67
N LEU A 70 -2.95 5.83 -17.96
CA LEU A 70 -1.78 5.24 -18.59
C LEU A 70 -1.08 6.32 -19.41
N LEU A 71 0.18 6.61 -19.07
CA LEU A 71 1.05 7.50 -19.82
C LEU A 71 2.21 6.71 -20.41
N LEU A 72 2.38 6.76 -21.72
CA LEU A 72 3.49 6.16 -22.47
C LEU A 72 4.31 7.25 -23.14
N ALA A 73 5.63 7.10 -23.17
CA ALA A 73 6.53 7.99 -23.91
C ALA A 73 7.91 7.35 -24.12
N ASP A 74 8.78 7.99 -24.89
CA ASP A 74 10.19 7.58 -24.98
C ASP A 74 10.94 7.87 -23.67
N ASN A 75 10.61 8.97 -23.00
CA ASN A 75 11.14 9.38 -21.70
C ASN A 75 10.01 9.90 -20.79
N ILE A 76 9.99 9.46 -19.53
CA ILE A 76 9.13 10.01 -18.47
C ILE A 76 10.02 10.42 -17.29
N ARG A 77 9.83 11.65 -16.80
CA ARG A 77 10.39 12.11 -15.52
C ARG A 77 9.28 12.25 -14.49
N TYR A 78 9.41 11.56 -13.35
CA TYR A 78 8.38 11.51 -12.31
C TYR A 78 8.93 11.98 -10.95
N ARG A 79 8.29 12.99 -10.38
CA ARG A 79 8.60 13.53 -9.06
C ARG A 79 7.61 12.98 -8.03
N LYS A 80 8.07 12.01 -7.22
CA LYS A 80 7.25 11.38 -6.17
C LYS A 80 6.72 12.37 -5.12
N LYS A 81 7.48 13.43 -4.82
CA LYS A 81 7.15 14.42 -3.76
C LYS A 81 5.79 15.09 -3.96
N ASP A 82 5.47 15.47 -5.20
CA ASP A 82 4.24 16.20 -5.55
C ASP A 82 3.40 15.50 -6.63
N GLY A 83 3.75 14.25 -6.96
CA GLY A 83 3.02 13.43 -7.94
C GLY A 83 3.12 13.95 -9.39
N ARG A 84 4.10 14.80 -9.70
CA ARG A 84 4.22 15.42 -11.02
C ARG A 84 4.98 14.52 -11.99
N ALA A 85 4.41 14.30 -13.18
CA ALA A 85 5.07 13.60 -14.27
C ALA A 85 5.22 14.53 -15.48
N SER A 86 6.34 14.39 -16.20
CA SER A 86 6.55 14.98 -17.52
C SER A 86 6.95 13.89 -18.50
N ALA A 87 6.57 14.03 -19.76
CA ALA A 87 6.79 13.03 -20.80
C ALA A 87 7.34 13.69 -22.07
N LYS A 88 8.25 13.00 -22.75
CA LYS A 88 8.88 13.46 -24.00
C LYS A 88 9.05 12.30 -24.98
N GLY A 89 8.73 12.57 -26.25
CA GLY A 89 8.85 11.61 -27.35
C GLY A 89 7.69 10.61 -27.38
N ASN A 90 7.06 10.45 -28.54
CA ASN A 90 5.94 9.52 -28.79
C ASN A 90 4.92 9.43 -27.63
N VAL A 91 4.43 10.58 -27.17
CA VAL A 91 3.60 10.66 -25.96
C VAL A 91 2.18 10.18 -26.24
N ILE A 92 1.71 9.19 -25.47
CA ILE A 92 0.34 8.71 -25.47
C ILE A 92 -0.20 8.79 -24.04
N LEU A 93 -1.30 9.53 -23.85
CA LEU A 93 -2.00 9.60 -22.58
C LEU A 93 -3.40 9.00 -22.75
N THR A 94 -3.70 7.98 -21.97
CA THR A 94 -5.03 7.38 -21.90
C THR A 94 -5.59 7.57 -20.50
N TYR A 95 -6.84 8.01 -20.41
CA TYR A 95 -7.58 8.06 -19.15
C TYR A 95 -8.98 7.49 -19.38
N ARG A 96 -9.19 6.27 -18.87
CA ARG A 96 -10.39 5.46 -19.18
C ARG A 96 -10.53 5.19 -20.69
N GLU A 97 -11.61 4.52 -21.07
CA GLU A 97 -12.00 4.40 -22.47
C GLU A 97 -12.36 5.80 -23.00
N PHE A 98 -11.74 6.18 -24.12
CA PHE A 98 -12.22 7.30 -24.93
C PHE A 98 -13.43 6.77 -25.72
N ARG A 99 -14.64 7.05 -25.22
CA ARG A 99 -15.90 6.77 -25.92
C ARG A 99 -16.45 8.05 -26.52
#